data_AF-A0A0H5BAF0-F1
#
_entry.id   AF-A0A0H5BAF0-F1
#
_cell.length_a   1.000
_cell.length_b   1.000
_cell.length_c   1.000
_cell.angle_alpha   90.00
_cell.angle_beta   90.00
_cell.angle_gamma   90.00
#
_symmetry.space_group_name_H-M   'P 1'
#
loop_
_entity.id
_entity.type
_entity.pdbx_description
1 polymer ?
#
loop_
_entity_poly.entity_id
_entity_poly.type
_entity_poly.pdbx_seq_one_letter_code
_entity_poly.pdbx_strand_id
1 'polypeptide(L)' 'MGFKVFRTSIAWSRIFPNGDETEPNEAGLQFYDDLFDELLAHNIEPLITLSHYETPLHLSKTYDGG' A
#
# COMPACT_ATOMS: atom_id res chain seq x y z
N MET A 1 -24.54 9.12 5.57
CA MET A 1 -23.22 9.76 5.32
C MET A 1 -22.83 9.45 3.87
N GLY A 2 -22.86 10.44 2.98
CA GLY A 2 -22.57 10.27 1.55
C GLY A 2 -21.09 10.41 1.24
N PHE A 3 -20.28 9.46 1.71
CA PHE A 3 -18.86 9.43 1.35
C PHE A 3 -18.74 8.94 -0.10
N LYS A 4 -18.47 9.87 -1.02
CA LYS A 4 -18.26 9.55 -2.44
C LYS A 4 -16.86 9.00 -2.72
N VAL A 5 -15.90 9.26 -1.83
CA VAL A 5 -14.48 8.94 -2.02
C VAL A 5 -13.89 8.44 -0.70
N PHE A 6 -13.19 7.31 -0.76
CA PHE A 6 -12.41 6.76 0.36
C PHE A 6 -10.93 6.90 0.06
N ARG A 7 -10.24 7.77 0.81
CA ARG A 7 -8.80 7.97 0.67
C ARG A 7 -8.05 7.04 1.62
N THR A 8 -7.17 6.21 1.06
CA THR A 8 -6.26 5.37 1.85
C THR A 8 -4.88 5.30 1.17
N SER A 9 -3.88 4.79 1.89
CA SER A 9 -2.54 4.57 1.37
C SER A 9 -2.20 3.08 1.34
N ILE A 10 -1.45 2.69 0.31
CA ILE A 10 -0.83 1.36 0.26
C ILE A 10 0.46 1.44 1.08
N ALA A 11 0.63 0.51 2.01
CA ALA A 11 1.83 0.39 2.82
C ALA A 11 2.83 -0.48 2.05
N TRP A 12 3.93 0.12 1.60
CA TRP A 12 4.99 -0.60 0.88
C TRP A 12 5.50 -1.79 1.71
N SER A 13 5.72 -1.61 3.01
CA SER A 13 6.16 -2.67 3.94
C SER A 13 5.19 -3.86 4.06
N ARG A 14 3.93 -3.72 3.63
CA ARG A 14 2.96 -4.82 3.59
C ARG A 14 3.07 -5.65 2.31
N ILE A 15 3.49 -5.03 1.21
CA ILE A 15 3.71 -5.68 -0.10
C ILE A 15 5.16 -6.19 -0.21
N PHE A 16 6.14 -5.42 0.25
CA PHE A 16 7.56 -5.81 0.28
C PHE A 16 8.07 -5.61 1.72
N PRO A 17 8.00 -6.65 2.57
CA PRO A 17 8.38 -6.56 3.98
C PRO A 17 9.80 -6.04 4.25
N ASN A 18 10.76 -6.45 3.44
CA ASN A 18 12.16 -6.02 3.52
C ASN A 18 12.47 -4.87 2.54
N GLY A 19 11.63 -4.67 1.53
CA GLY A 19 11.70 -3.56 0.57
C GLY A 19 12.68 -3.82 -0.59
N ASP A 20 13.41 -4.92 -0.53
CA ASP A 20 14.39 -5.39 -1.51
C ASP A 20 13.99 -6.75 -2.13
N GLU A 21 12.82 -7.30 -1.77
CA GLU A 21 12.35 -8.54 -2.36
C GLU A 21 11.97 -8.35 -3.84
N THR A 22 12.33 -9.32 -4.67
CA THR A 22 11.93 -9.35 -6.09
C THR A 22 10.47 -9.77 -6.27
N GLU A 23 9.88 -10.43 -5.28
CA GLU A 23 8.50 -10.90 -5.33
C GLU A 23 7.65 -10.19 -4.27
N PRO A 24 6.47 -9.65 -4.65
CA PRO A 24 5.55 -9.06 -3.70
C PRO A 24 4.92 -10.14 -2.80
N ASN A 25 4.54 -9.73 -1.59
CA ASN A 25 3.77 -10.53 -0.66
C ASN A 25 2.32 -10.66 -1.15
N GLU A 26 1.99 -11.83 -1.68
CA GLU A 26 0.66 -12.17 -2.19
C GLU A 26 -0.45 -11.92 -1.17
N ALA A 27 -0.21 -12.23 0.12
CA ALA A 27 -1.19 -11.97 1.18
C ALA A 27 -1.41 -10.46 1.42
N GLY A 28 -0.38 -9.64 1.16
CA GLY A 28 -0.48 -8.20 1.17
C GLY A 28 -1.31 -7.66 0.01
N LEU A 29 -1.14 -8.23 -1.18
CA LEU A 29 -1.93 -7.89 -2.38
C LEU A 29 -3.40 -8.27 -2.20
N GLN A 30 -3.68 -9.49 -1.75
CA GLN A 30 -5.05 -9.97 -1.53
C GLN A 30 -5.84 -9.06 -0.57
N PHE A 31 -5.19 -8.54 0.48
CA PHE A 31 -5.84 -7.58 1.39
C PHE A 31 -6.31 -6.30 0.66
N TYR A 32 -5.51 -5.79 -0.29
CA TYR A 32 -5.89 -4.61 -1.06
C TYR A 32 -6.95 -4.93 -2.10
N ASP A 33 -6.92 -6.11 -2.71
CA ASP A 33 -7.98 -6.57 -3.61
C ASP A 33 -9.32 -6.66 -2.87
N ASP A 34 -9.37 -7.33 -1.71
CA ASP A 34 -10.58 -7.43 -0.89
C ASP A 34 -11.11 -6.05 -0.46
N LEU A 35 -10.19 -5.12 -0.13
CA LEU A 35 -10.54 -3.76 0.24
C LEU A 35 -11.14 -2.98 -0.93
N PHE A 36 -10.56 -3.11 -2.13
CA PHE A 36 -11.05 -2.40 -3.32
C PHE A 36 -12.37 -2.99 -3.81
N ASP A 37 -12.53 -4.31 -3.77
CA ASP A 37 -13.76 -4.98 -4.14
C ASP A 37 -14.93 -4.54 -3.23
N GLU A 38 -14.71 -4.44 -1.92
CA GLU A 38 -15.72 -3.94 -0.99
C GLU A 38 -16.05 -2.46 -1.28
N LEU A 39 -15.05 -1.60 -1.49
CA LEU A 39 -15.27 -0.19 -1.82
C LEU A 39 -16.07 -0.02 -3.12
N LEU A 40 -15.75 -0.79 -4.15
CA LEU A 40 -16.47 -0.81 -5.42
C LEU A 40 -17.90 -1.33 -5.24
N ALA A 41 -18.12 -2.35 -4.41
CA ALA A 41 -19.44 -2.88 -4.09
C ALA A 41 -20.35 -1.82 -3.43
N HIS A 42 -19.77 -0.89 -2.66
CA HIS A 42 -20.50 0.24 -2.05
C HIS A 42 -20.56 1.50 -2.93
N ASN A 43 -20.12 1.45 -4.20
CA ASN A 43 -19.98 2.61 -5.09
C ASN A 43 -19.14 3.76 -4.48
N ILE A 44 -18.10 3.40 -3.72
CA ILE A 44 -17.17 4.36 -3.12
C ILE A 44 -15.91 4.38 -4.00
N GLU A 45 -15.55 5.54 -4.53
CA GLU A 45 -14.32 5.67 -5.32
C GLU A 45 -13.09 5.59 -4.40
N PRO A 46 -12.19 4.61 -4.58
CA PRO A 46 -10.95 4.54 -3.82
C PRO A 46 -9.95 5.59 -4.35
N LEU A 47 -9.46 6.47 -3.48
CA LEU A 47 -8.34 7.37 -3.77
C LEU A 47 -7.09 6.81 -3.08
N ILE A 48 -6.27 6.11 -3.86
CA ILE A 48 -5.11 5.37 -3.36
C ILE A 48 -3.83 6.18 -3.52
N THR A 49 -3.09 6.34 -2.43
CA THR A 49 -1.74 6.92 -2.44
C THR A 49 -0.71 5.79 -2.30
N LEU A 50 0.12 5.59 -3.33
CA LEU A 50 1.08 4.45 -3.43
C LEU A 50 2.26 4.52 -2.45
N SER A 51 2.55 5.68 -1.87
CA SER A 51 3.67 5.81 -0.94
C SER A 51 3.44 6.95 0.03
N HIS A 52 3.46 6.63 1.31
CA HIS A 52 3.50 7.61 2.38
C HIS A 52 4.92 7.68 2.97
N TYR A 53 5.93 7.88 2.11
CA TYR A 53 7.29 8.30 2.50
C TYR A 53 7.91 7.57 3.69
N GLU A 54 7.65 6.27 3.84
CA GLU A 54 8.44 5.42 4.73
C GLU A 54 9.43 4.69 3.85
N THR A 55 10.52 5.38 3.51
CA THR A 55 11.73 4.73 3.03
C THR A 55 12.02 3.59 4.02
N PRO A 56 12.07 2.32 3.56
CA PRO A 56 12.40 1.21 4.42
C PRO A 56 13.67 1.55 5.20
N LEU A 57 13.64 1.40 6.53
CA LEU A 57 14.80 1.64 7.38
C LEU A 57 16.01 0.80 6.91
N HIS A 58 15.74 -0.31 6.21
CA HIS A 58 16.70 -1.13 5.50
C HIS A 58 17.42 -0.37 4.37
N LEU A 59 16.70 0.28 3.45
CA LEU A 59 17.31 1.09 2.39
C LEU A 59 18.10 2.29 2.94
N SER A 60 17.61 2.93 4.01
CA SER A 60 18.36 4.01 4.67
C SER A 60 19.62 3.54 5.40
N LYS A 61 19.73 2.25 5.76
CA LYS A 61 20.93 1.68 6.37
C LYS A 61 21.91 1.12 5.34
N THR A 62 21.41 0.62 4.21
CA THR A 62 22.22 -0.06 3.19
C THR A 62 22.79 0.92 2.17
N TYR A 63 22.04 1.98 1.83
CA TYR A 63 22.50 3.06 0.96
C TYR A 63 22.55 4.35 1.77
N ASP A 64 23.72 4.60 2.37
CA ASP A 64 24.07 5.82 3.10
C ASP A 64 23.53 7.05 2.33
N GLY A 65 22.64 7.82 2.97
CA GLY A 65 21.89 8.90 2.31
C GLY A 65 22.80 10.01 1.79
N GLY A 66 23.21 9.92 0.52
CA GLY A 66 24.01 10.89 -0.22
C GLY A 66 23.67 10.91 -1.70
#